data_AF-U5N121-F1
#
_entry.id   AF-U5N121-F1
#
_cell.length_a   1.000
_cell.length_b   1.000
_cell.length_c   1.000
_cell.angle_alpha   90.00
_cell.angle_beta   90.00
_cell.angle_gamma   90.00
#
_symmetry.space_group_name_H-M   'P 1'
#
loop_
_entity.id
_entity.type
_entity.pdbx_description
1 polymer ?
#
loop_
_entity_poly.entity_id
_entity_poly.type
_entity_poly.pdbx_seq_one_letter_code
_entity_poly.pdbx_strand_id
1 'polypeptide(L)'
;LDIEYPRDRLLYMMQDSRAQLLLTHTSALQQLPIPEGLDSLAIDCTETWVDYSDDAPDVKLDGDNLAYVIYTSGSTGMPKGVAVSHGPLVAHIIATGERYETSPSDCELHFMSFAFDGSHEGWMHPLINGASVLIRDDSLWLPEYTYEQMHRHHVTMAVFPPVYLQQLAEHAERDGNPPKVRVYCFGGDAVAQASYDLAWRALKPTYLFNGYGPTETVVTPLLWKARKGDPCGAVYAPIGTLLGNRSGYVLDSQLNLQPIGVAGELYLGGEGVARGYLERPALTAER
;
A
#
# COMPACT_ATOMS: atom_id res chain seq x y z
N LEU A 1 3.63 -12.85 -5.02
CA LEU A 1 3.12 -13.04 -6.41
C LEU A 1 1.65 -13.36 -6.30
N ASP A 2 0.79 -12.70 -7.07
CA ASP A 2 -0.64 -13.05 -7.13
C ASP A 2 -0.82 -14.26 -8.05
N ILE A 3 -1.21 -15.40 -7.48
CA ILE A 3 -1.31 -16.67 -8.20
C ILE A 3 -2.46 -16.71 -9.21
N GLU A 4 -3.42 -15.78 -9.12
CA GLU A 4 -4.53 -15.66 -10.06
C GLU A 4 -4.11 -15.01 -11.39
N TYR A 5 -2.90 -14.44 -11.44
CA TYR A 5 -2.37 -13.87 -12.67
C TYR A 5 -2.18 -14.93 -13.78
N PRO A 6 -2.33 -14.53 -15.05
CA PRO A 6 -2.07 -15.43 -16.17
C PRO A 6 -0.68 -16.05 -16.08
N ARG A 7 -0.57 -17.34 -16.46
CA ARG A 7 0.66 -18.12 -16.40
C ARG A 7 1.87 -17.40 -17.01
N ASP A 8 1.71 -16.79 -18.19
CA ASP A 8 2.81 -16.08 -18.85
C ASP A 8 3.28 -14.85 -18.08
N ARG A 9 2.36 -14.17 -17.39
CA ARG A 9 2.68 -13.02 -16.53
C ARG A 9 3.47 -13.47 -15.29
N LEU A 10 3.05 -14.56 -14.66
CA LEU A 10 3.75 -15.15 -13.52
C LEU A 10 5.17 -15.60 -13.90
N LEU A 11 5.30 -16.31 -15.01
CA LEU A 11 6.59 -16.76 -15.54
C LEU A 11 7.52 -15.57 -15.81
N TYR A 12 7.00 -14.54 -16.48
CA TYR A 12 7.74 -13.31 -16.75
C TYR A 12 8.23 -12.63 -15.46
N MET A 13 7.36 -12.43 -14.48
CA MET A 13 7.73 -11.78 -13.22
C MET A 13 8.78 -12.59 -12.45
N MET A 14 8.67 -13.92 -12.42
CA MET A 14 9.67 -14.78 -11.78
C MET A 14 11.04 -14.64 -12.46
N GLN A 15 11.08 -14.66 -13.80
CA GLN A 15 12.31 -14.52 -14.57
C GLN A 15 12.94 -13.12 -14.46
N ASP A 16 12.14 -12.06 -14.58
CA ASP A 16 12.61 -10.66 -14.54
C ASP A 16 13.09 -10.26 -13.15
N SER A 17 12.48 -10.82 -12.09
CA SER A 17 12.77 -10.45 -10.69
C SER A 17 14.17 -10.85 -10.22
N ARG A 18 14.81 -11.80 -10.90
CA ARG A 18 16.06 -12.45 -10.47
C ARG A 18 15.99 -13.04 -9.05
N ALA A 19 14.78 -13.37 -8.57
CA ALA A 19 14.63 -14.07 -7.31
C ALA A 19 15.43 -15.38 -7.34
N GLN A 20 16.07 -15.72 -6.22
CA GLN A 20 16.83 -16.97 -6.07
C GLN A 20 15.99 -18.09 -5.46
N LEU A 21 14.94 -17.72 -4.71
CA LEU A 21 14.08 -18.66 -4.02
C LEU A 21 12.62 -18.20 -4.12
N LEU A 22 11.73 -19.11 -4.49
CA LEU A 22 10.29 -18.93 -4.48
C LEU A 22 9.71 -19.53 -3.20
N LEU A 23 9.16 -18.69 -2.33
CA LEU A 23 8.35 -19.14 -1.19
C LEU A 23 6.90 -19.33 -1.64
N THR A 24 6.31 -20.49 -1.37
CA THR A 24 4.94 -20.83 -1.78
C THR A 24 4.33 -21.91 -0.88
N HIS A 25 3.04 -22.18 -1.01
CA HIS A 25 2.41 -23.38 -0.45
C HIS A 25 2.53 -24.58 -1.39
N THR A 26 2.50 -25.79 -0.83
CA THR A 26 2.52 -27.06 -1.59
C THR A 26 1.38 -27.14 -2.61
N SER A 27 0.20 -26.65 -2.26
CA SER A 27 -0.99 -26.62 -3.13
C SER A 27 -0.83 -25.71 -4.35
N ALA A 28 -0.12 -24.58 -4.19
CA ALA A 28 0.16 -23.62 -5.25
C ALA A 28 1.34 -24.06 -6.12
N LEU A 29 2.31 -24.78 -5.56
CA LEU A 29 3.52 -25.25 -6.28
C LEU A 29 3.18 -25.99 -7.57
N GLN A 30 2.13 -26.82 -7.56
CA GLN A 30 1.69 -27.62 -8.72
C GLN A 30 1.10 -26.77 -9.86
N GLN A 31 0.71 -25.52 -9.58
CA GLN A 31 0.00 -24.64 -10.51
C GLN A 31 0.93 -23.59 -11.13
N LEU A 32 2.07 -23.31 -10.47
CA LEU A 32 2.97 -22.24 -10.85
C LEU A 32 3.89 -22.62 -12.03
N PRO A 33 4.11 -21.70 -12.99
CA PRO A 33 5.09 -21.87 -14.06
C PRO A 33 6.50 -21.55 -13.57
N ILE A 34 7.03 -22.35 -12.65
CA ILE A 34 8.35 -22.11 -12.07
C ILE A 34 9.41 -22.28 -13.17
N PRO A 35 10.23 -21.25 -13.48
CA PRO A 35 11.28 -21.36 -14.47
C PRO A 35 12.40 -22.30 -14.02
N GLU A 36 13.08 -22.91 -14.98
CA GLU A 36 14.25 -23.74 -14.70
C GLU A 36 15.33 -22.91 -13.98
N GLY A 37 15.90 -23.48 -12.90
CA GLY A 37 16.92 -22.82 -12.08
C GLY A 37 16.41 -21.89 -10.98
N LEU A 38 15.09 -21.72 -10.80
CA LEU A 38 14.51 -21.07 -9.63
C LEU A 38 14.18 -22.12 -8.56
N ASP A 39 14.91 -22.10 -7.45
CA ASP A 39 14.60 -22.96 -6.31
C ASP A 39 13.27 -22.55 -5.67
N SER A 40 12.57 -23.50 -5.07
CA SER A 40 11.29 -23.27 -4.39
C SER A 40 11.27 -23.92 -3.02
N LEU A 41 10.69 -23.23 -2.03
CA LEU A 41 10.44 -23.74 -0.70
C LEU A 41 8.94 -23.70 -0.39
N ALA A 42 8.39 -24.86 -0.05
CA ALA A 42 7.01 -24.99 0.41
C ALA A 42 6.92 -24.62 1.90
N ILE A 43 6.28 -23.49 2.23
CA ILE A 43 6.24 -22.92 3.59
C ILE A 43 5.30 -23.67 4.55
N ASP A 44 4.47 -24.56 4.03
CA ASP A 44 3.53 -25.41 4.79
C ASP A 44 4.12 -26.77 5.21
N CYS A 45 5.35 -27.09 4.80
CA CYS A 45 6.08 -28.31 5.19
C CYS A 45 6.98 -28.07 6.41
N THR A 46 6.39 -27.65 7.52
CA THR A 46 7.12 -27.24 8.74
C THR A 46 8.03 -28.31 9.35
N GLU A 47 7.72 -29.58 9.13
CA GLU A 47 8.53 -30.72 9.56
C GLU A 47 9.94 -30.73 8.96
N THR A 48 10.14 -30.05 7.82
CA THR A 48 11.43 -30.03 7.13
C THR A 48 12.45 -29.08 7.76
N TRP A 49 12.03 -28.21 8.68
CA TRP A 49 12.91 -27.26 9.36
C TRP A 49 12.71 -27.21 10.88
N VAL A 50 12.15 -28.26 11.49
CA VAL A 50 11.96 -28.37 12.94
C VAL A 50 13.26 -28.26 13.75
N ASP A 51 14.39 -28.64 13.15
CA ASP A 51 15.72 -28.60 13.77
C ASP A 51 16.45 -27.25 13.59
N TYR A 52 15.85 -26.28 12.90
CA TYR A 52 16.41 -24.93 12.74
C TYR A 52 16.13 -24.09 14.00
N SER A 53 16.95 -23.06 14.23
CA SER A 53 16.75 -22.16 15.37
C SER A 53 15.55 -21.24 15.14
N ASP A 54 14.78 -21.00 16.21
CA ASP A 54 13.71 -20.00 16.27
C ASP A 54 14.25 -18.57 16.46
N ASP A 55 15.55 -18.42 16.72
CA ASP A 55 16.19 -17.11 16.84
C ASP A 55 16.28 -16.42 15.48
N ALA A 56 16.07 -15.10 15.48
CA ALA A 56 16.29 -14.29 14.27
C ALA A 56 17.74 -14.43 13.79
N PRO A 57 17.98 -14.69 12.50
CA PRO A 57 19.34 -14.82 11.97
C PRO A 57 20.08 -13.49 12.06
N ASP A 58 21.38 -13.53 12.36
CA ASP A 58 22.26 -12.36 12.30
C ASP A 58 22.55 -12.02 10.83
N VAL A 59 21.78 -11.08 10.28
CA VAL A 59 21.91 -10.60 8.91
C VAL A 59 22.36 -9.13 8.94
N LYS A 60 23.50 -8.85 8.30
CA LYS A 60 23.93 -7.47 8.07
C LYS A 60 23.09 -6.84 6.98
N LEU A 61 22.21 -5.92 7.36
CA LEU A 61 21.37 -5.15 6.45
C LEU A 61 21.89 -3.72 6.30
N ASP A 62 21.88 -3.25 5.06
CA ASP A 62 22.14 -1.86 4.68
C ASP A 62 20.83 -1.20 4.21
N GLY A 63 20.68 0.11 4.43
CA GLY A 63 19.52 0.86 3.94
C GLY A 63 19.38 0.81 2.42
N ASP A 64 20.48 0.61 1.70
CA ASP A 64 20.53 0.42 0.25
C ASP A 64 20.35 -1.03 -0.18
N ASN A 65 19.95 -1.95 0.70
CA ASN A 65 19.45 -3.25 0.25
C ASN A 65 18.01 -3.10 -0.29
N LEU A 66 17.64 -3.89 -1.31
CA LEU A 66 16.26 -3.89 -1.78
C LEU A 66 15.37 -4.52 -0.72
N ALA A 67 14.26 -3.86 -0.40
CA ALA A 67 13.21 -4.39 0.45
C ALA A 67 12.13 -5.10 -0.35
N TYR A 68 11.73 -4.56 -1.50
CA TYR A 68 10.79 -5.22 -2.40
C TYR A 68 10.97 -4.80 -3.85
N VAL A 69 10.41 -5.63 -4.72
CA VAL A 69 10.13 -5.29 -6.12
C VAL A 69 8.64 -5.54 -6.37
N ILE A 70 7.92 -4.48 -6.74
CA ILE A 70 6.50 -4.57 -7.10
C ILE A 70 6.34 -4.26 -8.58
N TYR A 71 5.61 -5.13 -9.28
CA TYR A 71 5.39 -4.98 -10.70
C TYR A 71 4.14 -4.17 -10.99
N THR A 72 4.33 -3.03 -11.63
CA THR A 72 3.23 -2.18 -12.10
C THR A 72 2.95 -2.44 -13.58
N SER A 73 1.76 -2.07 -14.07
CA SER A 73 1.44 -2.13 -15.50
C SER A 73 2.36 -1.18 -16.29
N GLY A 74 3.09 -1.72 -17.26
CA GLY A 74 3.86 -0.92 -18.20
C GLY A 74 2.98 -0.40 -19.34
N SER A 75 3.26 0.80 -19.83
CA SER A 75 2.63 1.34 -21.05
C SER A 75 2.93 0.51 -22.30
N THR A 76 4.01 -0.28 -22.27
CA THR A 76 4.44 -1.20 -23.34
C THR A 76 3.78 -2.58 -23.25
N GLY A 77 2.84 -2.78 -22.32
CA GLY A 77 2.11 -4.04 -22.10
C GLY A 77 2.83 -5.03 -21.17
N MET A 78 4.16 -4.97 -21.07
CA MET A 78 4.93 -5.78 -20.12
C MET A 78 5.00 -5.11 -18.75
N PRO A 79 4.79 -5.85 -17.63
CA PRO A 79 4.96 -5.28 -16.30
C PRO A 79 6.38 -4.78 -16.07
N LYS A 80 6.54 -3.71 -15.27
CA LYS A 80 7.84 -3.16 -14.89
C LYS A 80 8.01 -3.27 -13.37
N GLY A 81 9.11 -3.87 -12.92
CA GLY A 81 9.40 -4.02 -11.50
C GLY A 81 9.96 -2.72 -10.93
N VAL A 82 9.23 -2.07 -10.02
CA VAL A 82 9.73 -0.93 -9.25
C VAL A 82 10.53 -1.46 -8.07
N ALA A 83 11.81 -1.14 -8.01
CA ALA A 83 12.73 -1.63 -7.00
C ALA A 83 12.88 -0.60 -5.86
N VAL A 84 12.42 -0.96 -4.67
CA VAL A 84 12.43 -0.07 -3.49
C VAL A 84 13.45 -0.56 -2.48
N SER A 85 14.32 0.36 -2.03
CA SER A 85 15.32 0.11 -1.00
C SER A 85 14.71 0.12 0.41
N HIS A 86 15.37 -0.55 1.34
CA HIS A 86 14.95 -0.69 2.73
C HIS A 86 14.89 0.64 3.49
N GLY A 87 15.88 1.51 3.33
CA GLY A 87 15.92 2.83 3.99
C GLY A 87 14.69 3.70 3.70
N PRO A 88 14.40 4.01 2.41
CA PRO A 88 13.19 4.74 2.01
C PRO A 88 11.88 4.10 2.49
N LEU A 89 11.80 2.77 2.51
CA LEU A 89 10.62 2.06 3.03
C LEU A 89 10.47 2.29 4.54
N VAL A 90 11.52 2.10 5.33
CA VAL A 90 11.48 2.33 6.78
C VAL A 90 11.10 3.78 7.09
N ALA A 91 11.70 4.75 6.40
CA ALA A 91 11.37 6.17 6.55
C ALA A 91 9.89 6.45 6.23
N HIS A 92 9.34 5.83 5.19
CA HIS A 92 7.93 5.91 4.85
C HIS A 92 7.04 5.33 5.97
N ILE A 93 7.31 4.11 6.42
CA ILE A 93 6.49 3.42 7.43
C ILE A 93 6.46 4.17 8.77
N ILE A 94 7.61 4.69 9.21
CA ILE A 94 7.68 5.53 10.42
C ILE A 94 6.82 6.78 10.25
N ALA A 95 7.00 7.51 9.16
CA ALA A 95 6.28 8.76 8.93
C ALA A 95 4.76 8.53 8.79
N THR A 96 4.33 7.43 8.18
CA THR A 96 2.92 7.05 8.07
C THR A 96 2.33 6.74 9.46
N GLY A 97 3.00 5.94 10.27
CA GLY A 97 2.57 5.62 11.64
C GLY A 97 2.40 6.88 12.50
N GLU A 98 3.36 7.82 12.41
CA GLU A 98 3.26 9.13 13.07
C GLU A 98 2.07 9.94 12.55
N ARG A 99 1.87 9.97 11.23
CA ARG A 99 0.79 10.75 10.59
C ARG A 99 -0.60 10.23 10.96
N TYR A 100 -0.77 8.92 11.00
CA TYR A 100 -1.97 8.24 11.46
C TYR A 100 -2.13 8.23 12.99
N GLU A 101 -1.13 8.65 13.76
CA GLU A 101 -1.12 8.58 15.22
C GLU A 101 -1.31 7.12 15.71
N THR A 102 -0.63 6.17 15.06
CA THR A 102 -0.70 4.75 15.39
C THR A 102 -0.16 4.47 16.80
N SER A 103 -0.86 3.59 17.51
CA SER A 103 -0.56 3.22 18.90
C SER A 103 -0.74 1.71 19.10
N PRO A 104 -0.19 1.13 20.18
CA PRO A 104 -0.41 -0.29 20.49
C PRO A 104 -1.87 -0.69 20.72
N SER A 105 -2.78 0.27 20.95
CA SER A 105 -4.22 -0.01 21.06
C SER A 105 -4.94 -0.15 19.71
N ASP A 106 -4.23 0.02 18.60
CA ASP A 106 -4.82 -0.04 17.27
C ASP A 106 -4.91 -1.46 16.69
N CYS A 107 -5.88 -1.62 15.80
CA CYS A 107 -6.08 -2.79 14.97
C CYS A 107 -6.37 -2.32 13.54
N GLU A 108 -5.46 -2.65 12.61
CA GLU A 108 -5.63 -2.34 11.20
C GLU A 108 -6.22 -3.51 10.43
N LEU A 109 -7.24 -3.25 9.62
CA LEU A 109 -7.70 -4.23 8.64
C LEU A 109 -6.79 -4.18 7.40
N HIS A 110 -6.01 -5.24 7.19
CA HIS A 110 -5.21 -5.42 5.98
C HIS A 110 -6.10 -5.87 4.82
N PHE A 111 -6.68 -4.89 4.12
CA PHE A 111 -7.68 -5.12 3.08
C PHE A 111 -7.08 -5.24 1.67
N MET A 112 -6.05 -4.45 1.37
CA MET A 112 -5.47 -4.32 0.04
C MET A 112 -4.74 -5.60 -0.39
N SER A 113 -4.73 -5.86 -1.71
CA SER A 113 -3.97 -7.01 -2.24
C SER A 113 -2.47 -6.83 -2.02
N PHE A 114 -1.80 -7.90 -1.60
CA PHE A 114 -0.35 -7.99 -1.40
C PHE A 114 0.48 -7.67 -2.66
N ALA A 115 -0.14 -7.64 -3.85
CA ALA A 115 0.52 -7.25 -5.08
C ALA A 115 0.68 -5.72 -5.25
N PHE A 116 0.02 -4.92 -4.41
CA PHE A 116 0.13 -3.46 -4.40
C PHE A 116 0.92 -2.99 -3.19
N ASP A 117 1.72 -1.96 -3.36
CA ASP A 117 2.63 -1.45 -2.34
C ASP A 117 1.89 -0.81 -1.15
N GLY A 118 0.70 -0.26 -1.36
CA GLY A 118 -0.21 0.18 -0.29
C GLY A 118 -0.57 -0.91 0.72
N SER A 119 -0.51 -2.19 0.34
CA SER A 119 -0.70 -3.29 1.29
C SER A 119 0.46 -3.40 2.29
N HIS A 120 1.70 -3.11 1.85
CA HIS A 120 2.87 -3.17 2.70
C HIS A 120 2.81 -2.13 3.81
N GLU A 121 2.32 -0.92 3.50
CA GLU A 121 2.01 0.11 4.50
C GLU A 121 1.08 -0.46 5.58
N GLY A 122 -0.06 -1.03 5.19
CA GLY A 122 -1.14 -1.45 6.10
C GLY A 122 -0.86 -2.69 6.98
N TRP A 123 0.30 -3.34 6.86
CA TRP A 123 0.74 -4.32 7.87
C TRP A 123 2.04 -3.91 8.56
N MET A 124 2.93 -3.16 7.90
CA MET A 124 4.21 -2.79 8.50
C MET A 124 4.05 -1.68 9.54
N HIS A 125 3.32 -0.60 9.24
CA HIS A 125 3.18 0.50 10.21
C HIS A 125 2.45 0.11 11.51
N PRO A 126 1.38 -0.72 11.51
CA PRO A 126 0.79 -1.16 12.76
C PRO A 126 1.78 -2.03 13.56
N LEU A 127 2.44 -3.01 12.94
CA LEU A 127 3.36 -3.91 13.66
C LEU A 127 4.59 -3.17 14.24
N ILE A 128 5.18 -2.22 13.51
CA ILE A 128 6.33 -1.42 14.02
C ILE A 128 5.92 -0.56 15.22
N ASN A 129 4.67 -0.11 15.28
CA ASN A 129 4.14 0.70 16.38
C ASN A 129 3.49 -0.13 17.50
N GLY A 130 3.65 -1.47 17.48
CA GLY A 130 3.11 -2.38 18.50
C GLY A 130 1.61 -2.60 18.44
N ALA A 131 0.97 -2.18 17.35
CA ALA A 131 -0.44 -2.42 17.08
C ALA A 131 -0.68 -3.82 16.49
N SER A 132 -1.94 -4.16 16.24
CA SER A 132 -2.36 -5.43 15.67
C SER A 132 -2.86 -5.28 14.22
N VAL A 133 -2.84 -6.39 13.48
CA VAL A 133 -3.33 -6.47 12.10
C VAL A 133 -4.38 -7.56 12.01
N LEU A 134 -5.56 -7.23 11.52
CA LEU A 134 -6.58 -8.17 11.07
C LEU A 134 -6.32 -8.51 9.60
N ILE A 135 -6.00 -9.77 9.33
CA ILE A 135 -5.76 -10.28 7.98
C ILE A 135 -7.03 -10.99 7.50
N ARG A 136 -7.49 -10.64 6.30
CA ARG A 136 -8.56 -11.37 5.61
C ARG A 136 -8.00 -12.55 4.82
N ASP A 137 -8.88 -13.49 4.47
CA ASP A 137 -8.58 -14.47 3.44
C ASP A 137 -8.48 -13.83 2.04
N ASP A 138 -8.14 -14.62 1.04
CA ASP A 138 -7.98 -14.15 -0.34
C ASP A 138 -9.29 -13.59 -0.92
N SER A 139 -10.44 -13.95 -0.35
CA SER A 139 -11.74 -13.50 -0.82
C SER A 139 -11.93 -12.00 -0.56
N LEU A 140 -12.39 -11.28 -1.59
CA LEU A 140 -12.78 -9.90 -1.41
C LEU A 140 -14.10 -9.87 -0.64
N TRP A 141 -14.02 -9.50 0.65
CA TRP A 141 -15.18 -9.39 1.51
C TRP A 141 -16.18 -8.36 0.98
N LEU A 142 -17.46 -8.70 1.00
CA LEU A 142 -18.52 -7.74 0.72
C LEU A 142 -18.57 -6.66 1.84
N PRO A 143 -19.02 -5.42 1.53
CA PRO A 143 -19.07 -4.34 2.52
C PRO A 143 -19.79 -4.71 3.82
N GLU A 144 -20.90 -5.46 3.73
CA GLU A 144 -21.66 -5.98 4.87
C GLU A 144 -20.78 -6.86 5.79
N TYR A 145 -20.08 -7.82 5.19
CA TYR A 145 -19.25 -8.77 5.93
C TYR A 145 -18.00 -8.08 6.52
N THR A 146 -17.39 -7.17 5.76
CA THR A 146 -16.29 -6.34 6.25
C THR A 146 -16.73 -5.50 7.45
N TYR A 147 -17.90 -4.87 7.38
CA TYR A 147 -18.47 -4.10 8.48
C TYR A 147 -18.66 -4.95 9.75
N GLU A 148 -19.19 -6.16 9.62
CA GLU A 148 -19.33 -7.13 10.72
C GLU A 148 -17.97 -7.53 11.32
N GLN A 149 -16.97 -7.83 10.48
CA GLN A 149 -15.63 -8.18 10.96
C GLN A 149 -14.95 -7.01 11.66
N MET A 150 -15.12 -5.78 11.15
CA MET A 150 -14.59 -4.57 11.77
C MET A 150 -15.16 -4.35 13.17
N HIS A 151 -16.45 -4.63 13.38
CA HIS A 151 -17.05 -4.65 14.72
C HIS A 151 -16.47 -5.75 15.60
N ARG A 152 -16.48 -7.00 15.10
CA ARG A 152 -16.05 -8.18 15.86
C ARG A 152 -14.61 -8.08 16.35
N HIS A 153 -13.74 -7.54 15.51
CA HIS A 153 -12.30 -7.47 15.76
C HIS A 153 -11.82 -6.09 16.22
N HIS A 154 -12.75 -5.18 16.52
CA HIS A 154 -12.46 -3.82 17.02
C HIS A 154 -11.46 -3.08 16.14
N VAL A 155 -11.65 -3.13 14.81
CA VAL A 155 -10.79 -2.43 13.85
C VAL A 155 -10.84 -0.93 14.14
N THR A 156 -9.66 -0.30 14.21
CA THR A 156 -9.50 1.13 14.49
C THR A 156 -8.94 1.89 13.29
N MET A 157 -8.29 1.20 12.35
CA MET A 157 -7.70 1.78 11.13
C MET A 157 -8.04 0.89 9.93
N ALA A 158 -8.36 1.51 8.79
CA ALA A 158 -8.54 0.77 7.55
C ALA A 158 -8.26 1.65 6.33
N VAL A 159 -7.64 1.04 5.31
CA VAL A 159 -7.39 1.68 4.01
C VAL A 159 -8.23 0.98 2.94
N PHE A 160 -9.00 1.74 2.18
CA PHE A 160 -9.90 1.20 1.15
C PHE A 160 -9.81 1.97 -0.16
N PRO A 161 -10.02 1.30 -1.32
CA PRO A 161 -10.32 1.99 -2.56
C PRO A 161 -11.56 2.89 -2.40
N PRO A 162 -11.63 4.07 -3.04
CA PRO A 162 -12.73 5.02 -2.84
C PRO A 162 -14.13 4.43 -3.05
N VAL A 163 -14.30 3.60 -4.08
CA VAL A 163 -15.58 2.94 -4.38
C VAL A 163 -16.00 2.02 -3.25
N TYR A 164 -15.05 1.26 -2.68
CA TYR A 164 -15.34 0.35 -1.58
C TYR A 164 -15.68 1.10 -0.29
N LEU A 165 -14.93 2.18 0.02
CA LEU A 165 -15.23 3.04 1.16
C LEU A 165 -16.64 3.65 1.05
N GLN A 166 -17.03 4.08 -0.15
CA GLN A 166 -18.38 4.59 -0.40
C GLN A 166 -19.43 3.52 -0.11
N GLN A 167 -19.28 2.30 -0.63
CA GLN A 167 -20.22 1.20 -0.38
C GLN A 167 -20.31 0.84 1.10
N LEU A 168 -19.17 0.82 1.81
CA LEU A 168 -19.11 0.63 3.25
C LEU A 168 -19.85 1.75 3.99
N ALA A 169 -19.72 3.00 3.55
CA ALA A 169 -20.43 4.14 4.12
C ALA A 169 -21.93 4.09 3.85
N GLU A 170 -22.37 3.68 2.66
CA GLU A 170 -23.79 3.45 2.33
C GLU A 170 -24.41 2.33 3.17
N HIS A 171 -23.63 1.28 3.46
CA HIS A 171 -24.03 0.24 4.40
C HIS A 171 -24.17 0.80 5.82
N ALA A 172 -23.14 1.51 6.32
CA ALA A 172 -23.13 2.11 7.64
C ALA A 172 -24.24 3.14 7.86
N GLU A 173 -24.62 3.89 6.83
CA GLU A 173 -25.74 4.86 6.89
C GLU A 173 -27.08 4.16 7.10
N ARG A 174 -27.29 3.00 6.45
CA ARG A 174 -28.51 2.20 6.58
C ARG A 174 -28.59 1.50 7.94
N ASP A 175 -27.46 0.97 8.42
CA ASP A 175 -27.37 0.27 9.71
C ASP A 175 -27.43 1.25 10.91
N GLY A 176 -26.76 2.39 10.81
CA GLY A 176 -26.77 3.45 11.83
C GLY A 176 -25.80 3.25 13.00
N ASN A 177 -25.06 2.13 13.05
CA ASN A 177 -24.11 1.80 14.12
C ASN A 177 -22.70 1.48 13.58
N PRO A 178 -21.98 2.46 12.99
CA PRO A 178 -20.67 2.22 12.38
C PRO A 178 -19.66 1.65 13.38
N PRO A 179 -18.72 0.79 12.93
CA PRO A 179 -17.60 0.36 13.77
C PRO A 179 -16.80 1.57 14.24
N LYS A 180 -16.19 1.46 15.42
CA LYS A 180 -15.45 2.57 16.06
C LYS A 180 -14.05 2.75 15.46
N VAL A 181 -14.00 2.89 14.14
CA VAL A 181 -12.79 3.15 13.39
C VAL A 181 -12.43 4.63 13.53
N ARG A 182 -11.20 4.90 13.95
CA ARG A 182 -10.70 6.27 14.09
C ARG A 182 -10.09 6.80 12.80
N VAL A 183 -9.48 5.94 11.98
CA VAL A 183 -8.81 6.30 10.73
C VAL A 183 -9.40 5.50 9.58
N TYR A 184 -9.99 6.20 8.61
CA TYR A 184 -10.15 5.66 7.27
C TYR A 184 -9.21 6.42 6.33
N CYS A 185 -8.42 5.68 5.56
CA CYS A 185 -7.67 6.21 4.44
C CYS A 185 -8.28 5.70 3.14
N PHE A 186 -8.33 6.56 2.14
CA PHE A 186 -8.65 6.20 0.77
C PHE A 186 -7.58 6.75 -0.17
N GLY A 187 -7.42 6.15 -1.35
CA GLY A 187 -6.40 6.57 -2.29
C GLY A 187 -6.48 5.80 -3.61
N GLY A 188 -5.67 6.21 -4.57
CA GLY A 188 -5.61 5.60 -5.89
C GLY A 188 -6.61 6.14 -6.92
N ASP A 189 -7.66 6.84 -6.49
CA ASP A 189 -8.63 7.51 -7.37
C ASP A 189 -9.16 8.80 -6.76
N ALA A 190 -9.69 9.69 -7.60
CA ALA A 190 -10.26 10.96 -7.18
C ALA A 190 -11.58 10.77 -6.41
N VAL A 191 -11.69 11.36 -5.21
CA VAL A 191 -12.88 11.23 -4.36
C VAL A 191 -13.68 12.52 -4.39
N ALA A 192 -14.90 12.46 -4.94
CA ALA A 192 -15.77 13.62 -5.02
C ALA A 192 -16.25 14.05 -3.63
N GLN A 193 -16.58 15.34 -3.49
CA GLN A 193 -17.08 15.91 -2.23
C GLN A 193 -18.26 15.12 -1.64
N ALA A 194 -19.18 14.63 -2.47
CA ALA A 194 -20.34 13.87 -2.00
C ALA A 194 -19.95 12.57 -1.26
N SER A 195 -18.95 11.83 -1.76
CA SER A 195 -18.46 10.60 -1.12
C SER A 195 -17.70 10.91 0.16
N TYR A 196 -16.96 12.02 0.20
CA TYR A 196 -16.31 12.54 1.42
C TYR A 196 -17.34 12.89 2.51
N ASP A 197 -18.40 13.63 2.14
CA ASP A 197 -19.46 14.03 3.07
C ASP A 197 -20.26 12.83 3.59
N LEU A 198 -20.49 11.83 2.73
CA LEU A 198 -21.11 10.56 3.11
C LEU A 198 -20.25 9.81 4.14
N ALA A 199 -18.95 9.67 3.89
CA ALA A 199 -18.04 8.98 4.81
C ALA A 199 -18.05 9.62 6.21
N TRP A 200 -18.00 10.95 6.31
CA TRP A 200 -18.10 11.65 7.60
C TRP A 200 -19.42 11.39 8.33
N ARG A 201 -20.55 11.49 7.61
CA ARG A 201 -21.88 11.35 8.21
C ARG A 201 -22.15 9.90 8.67
N ALA A 202 -21.76 8.93 7.84
CA ALA A 202 -22.07 7.52 8.04
C ALA A 202 -21.06 6.80 8.92
N LEU A 203 -19.76 6.94 8.64
CA LEU A 203 -18.69 6.19 9.32
C LEU A 203 -18.18 6.87 10.60
N LYS A 204 -18.38 8.19 10.72
CA LYS A 204 -18.07 9.00 11.91
C LYS A 204 -16.63 8.80 12.46
N PRO A 205 -15.57 8.83 11.62
CA PRO A 205 -14.21 8.61 12.09
C PRO A 205 -13.67 9.80 12.90
N THR A 206 -12.46 9.65 13.44
CA THR A 206 -11.67 10.78 13.96
C THR A 206 -10.98 11.51 12.82
N TYR A 207 -10.42 10.77 11.88
CA TYR A 207 -9.71 11.28 10.72
C TYR A 207 -10.15 10.56 9.44
N LEU A 208 -10.31 11.35 8.37
CA LEU A 208 -10.25 10.84 7.01
C LEU A 208 -8.92 11.22 6.39
N PHE A 209 -8.31 10.28 5.70
CA PHE A 209 -7.10 10.50 4.92
C PHE A 209 -7.35 10.27 3.44
N ASN A 210 -6.73 11.10 2.61
CA ASN A 210 -6.55 10.82 1.20
C ASN A 210 -5.07 10.63 0.92
N GLY A 211 -4.68 9.41 0.54
CA GLY A 211 -3.33 9.03 0.17
C GLY A 211 -3.12 9.12 -1.34
N TYR A 212 -2.01 9.73 -1.74
CA TYR A 212 -1.58 9.79 -3.13
C TYR A 212 -0.12 9.38 -3.25
N GLY A 213 0.16 8.52 -4.23
CA GLY A 213 1.50 8.08 -4.56
C GLY A 213 1.57 7.13 -5.74
N PRO A 214 2.50 7.33 -6.67
CA PRO A 214 2.97 6.24 -7.51
C PRO A 214 3.94 5.33 -6.73
N THR A 215 4.01 4.05 -7.11
CA THR A 215 4.90 3.06 -6.51
C THR A 215 6.38 3.48 -6.55
N GLU A 216 6.75 4.23 -7.58
CA GLU A 216 8.08 4.82 -7.77
C GLU A 216 8.50 5.81 -6.67
N THR A 217 7.57 6.26 -5.83
CA THR A 217 7.82 7.23 -4.73
C THR A 217 7.51 6.66 -3.35
N VAL A 218 7.55 5.32 -3.26
CA VAL A 218 7.36 4.52 -2.04
C VAL A 218 5.99 4.80 -1.42
N VAL A 219 5.02 4.03 -1.92
CA VAL A 219 3.65 3.91 -1.39
C VAL A 219 2.87 5.22 -1.39
N THR A 220 2.93 6.00 -0.31
CA THR A 220 2.11 7.21 -0.12
C THR A 220 2.99 8.41 0.27
N PRO A 221 3.62 9.12 -0.69
CA PRO A 221 4.41 10.32 -0.44
C PRO A 221 3.59 11.54 -0.01
N LEU A 222 2.29 11.59 -0.33
CA LEU A 222 1.40 12.72 -0.05
C LEU A 222 0.17 12.22 0.72
N LEU A 223 -0.09 12.83 1.89
CA LEU A 223 -1.24 12.52 2.73
C LEU A 223 -2.01 13.77 3.13
N TRP A 224 -3.26 13.83 2.70
CA TRP A 224 -4.22 14.80 3.22
C TRP A 224 -4.86 14.25 4.49
N LYS A 225 -4.81 15.02 5.59
CA LYS A 225 -5.41 14.67 6.88
C LYS A 225 -6.58 15.60 7.13
N ALA A 226 -7.80 15.06 7.08
CA ALA A 226 -9.03 15.80 7.34
C ALA A 226 -9.61 15.43 8.71
N ARG A 227 -10.09 16.43 9.44
CA ARG A 227 -10.84 16.29 10.69
C ARG A 227 -12.32 16.60 10.44
N LYS A 228 -13.15 16.19 11.41
CA LYS A 228 -14.59 16.47 11.37
C LYS A 228 -14.83 17.98 11.24
N GLY A 229 -15.56 18.38 10.21
CA GLY A 229 -15.89 19.76 9.92
C GLY A 229 -14.93 20.45 8.94
N ASP A 230 -13.80 19.83 8.62
CA ASP A 230 -12.93 20.33 7.55
C ASP A 230 -13.67 20.20 6.21
N PRO A 231 -13.79 21.28 5.42
CA PRO A 231 -14.37 21.18 4.10
C PRO A 231 -13.43 20.40 3.17
N CYS A 232 -13.99 19.68 2.20
CA CYS A 232 -13.21 19.14 1.07
C CYS A 232 -12.42 20.26 0.37
N GLY A 233 -13.04 21.44 0.22
CA GLY A 233 -12.39 22.65 -0.29
C GLY A 233 -12.16 22.68 -1.81
N ALA A 234 -12.49 21.60 -2.51
CA ALA A 234 -12.38 21.46 -3.96
C ALA A 234 -13.41 20.44 -4.48
N VAL A 235 -13.45 20.25 -5.80
CA VAL A 235 -14.31 19.25 -6.47
C VAL A 235 -13.99 17.82 -5.99
N TYR A 236 -12.71 17.57 -5.69
CA TYR A 236 -12.20 16.30 -5.18
C TYR A 236 -11.38 16.50 -3.91
N ALA A 237 -11.32 15.46 -3.07
CA ALA A 237 -10.49 15.44 -1.88
C ALA A 237 -9.02 15.76 -2.25
N PRO A 238 -8.37 16.73 -1.58
CA PRO A 238 -6.97 17.05 -1.83
C PRO A 238 -6.04 15.85 -1.60
N ILE A 239 -4.91 15.82 -2.29
CA ILE A 239 -3.85 14.82 -2.07
C ILE A 239 -2.93 15.19 -0.88
N GLY A 240 -3.02 16.44 -0.41
CA GLY A 240 -2.45 16.86 0.87
C GLY A 240 -1.00 17.30 0.81
N THR A 241 -0.24 16.93 1.84
CA THR A 241 1.13 17.41 2.07
C THR A 241 2.12 16.27 2.07
N LEU A 242 3.37 16.59 1.74
CA LEU A 242 4.47 15.62 1.73
C LEU A 242 4.62 14.95 3.09
N LEU A 243 4.90 13.65 3.05
CA LEU A 243 5.18 12.82 4.20
C LEU A 243 6.70 12.69 4.40
N GLY A 244 7.20 12.80 5.64
CA GLY A 244 8.63 12.67 5.93
C GLY A 244 9.52 13.68 5.17
N ASN A 245 10.78 13.32 4.93
CA ASN A 245 11.76 14.18 4.24
C ASN A 245 11.69 14.05 2.71
N ARG A 246 10.49 14.25 2.15
CA ARG A 246 10.26 14.25 0.70
C ARG A 246 10.29 15.67 0.14
N SER A 247 10.47 15.77 -1.17
CA SER A 247 10.34 16.99 -1.96
C SER A 247 9.22 16.83 -2.97
N GLY A 248 8.55 17.92 -3.31
CA GLY A 248 7.44 17.93 -4.25
C GLY A 248 7.34 19.28 -4.94
N TYR A 249 7.15 19.26 -6.26
CA TYR A 249 7.13 20.44 -7.10
C TYR A 249 6.00 20.34 -8.11
N VAL A 250 5.33 21.46 -8.39
CA VAL A 250 4.38 21.57 -9.51
C VAL A 250 5.05 22.42 -10.57
N LEU A 251 5.38 21.81 -11.71
CA LEU A 251 6.22 22.40 -12.75
C LEU A 251 5.44 22.62 -14.05
N ASP A 252 5.87 23.61 -14.84
CA ASP A 252 5.46 23.76 -16.24
C ASP A 252 6.30 22.84 -17.17
N SER A 253 6.02 22.88 -18.48
CA SER A 253 6.73 22.08 -19.49
C SER A 253 8.20 22.49 -19.71
N GLN A 254 8.63 23.59 -19.10
CA GLN A 254 10.01 24.07 -19.11
C GLN A 254 10.72 23.85 -17.77
N LEU A 255 10.10 23.10 -16.85
CA LEU A 255 10.59 22.81 -15.49
C LEU A 255 10.66 24.03 -14.56
N ASN A 256 9.89 25.09 -14.83
CA ASN A 256 9.75 26.20 -13.89
C ASN A 256 8.65 25.92 -12.85
N LEU A 257 8.85 26.43 -11.63
CA LEU A 257 7.84 26.34 -10.57
C LEU A 257 6.57 27.10 -10.94
N GLN A 258 5.42 26.43 -10.81
CA GLN A 258 4.12 27.07 -10.99
C GLN A 258 3.72 27.93 -9.78
N PRO A 259 3.05 29.08 -10.00
CA PRO A 259 2.40 29.82 -8.93
C PRO A 259 1.29 29.01 -8.25
N ILE A 260 0.95 29.36 -7.00
CA ILE A 260 -0.15 28.74 -6.27
C ILE A 260 -1.46 28.89 -7.06
N GLY A 261 -2.17 27.78 -7.23
CA GLY A 261 -3.46 27.71 -7.92
C GLY A 261 -3.36 27.53 -9.45
N VAL A 262 -2.16 27.49 -10.02
CA VAL A 262 -1.94 27.21 -11.45
C VAL A 262 -1.63 25.73 -11.63
N ALA A 263 -2.25 25.11 -12.63
CA ALA A 263 -2.03 23.70 -12.95
C ALA A 263 -0.63 23.46 -13.54
N GLY A 264 -0.02 22.34 -13.19
CA GLY A 264 1.26 21.87 -13.73
C GLY A 264 1.45 20.38 -13.46
N GLU A 265 2.60 19.86 -13.84
CA GLU A 265 2.97 18.47 -13.61
C GLU A 265 3.63 18.31 -12.24
N LEU A 266 3.23 17.27 -11.49
CA LEU A 266 3.74 16.99 -10.16
C LEU A 266 5.01 16.14 -10.25
N TYR A 267 6.10 16.67 -9.71
CA TYR A 267 7.38 15.98 -9.55
C TYR A 267 7.63 15.71 -8.07
N LEU A 268 8.07 14.50 -7.76
CA LEU A 268 8.35 14.05 -6.40
C LEU A 268 9.82 13.61 -6.29
N GLY A 269 10.45 13.93 -5.17
CA GLY A 269 11.86 13.65 -4.93
C GLY A 269 12.19 13.48 -3.45
N GLY A 270 13.48 13.37 -3.13
CA GLY A 270 13.97 13.25 -1.75
C GLY A 270 13.93 11.83 -1.19
N GLU A 271 13.83 11.72 0.14
CA GLU A 271 13.80 10.44 0.86
C GLU A 271 12.47 9.73 0.61
N GLY A 272 12.46 8.77 -0.31
CA GLY A 272 11.22 8.11 -0.76
C GLY A 272 11.17 7.84 -2.25
N VAL A 273 12.18 8.19 -3.05
CA VAL A 273 12.24 7.74 -4.45
C VAL A 273 12.76 6.30 -4.51
N ALA A 274 12.10 5.46 -5.32
CA ALA A 274 12.55 4.11 -5.60
C ALA A 274 13.95 4.13 -6.24
N ARG A 275 14.68 3.02 -6.17
CA ARG A 275 15.97 2.90 -6.87
C ARG A 275 15.82 3.04 -8.39
N GLY A 276 14.64 2.70 -8.89
CA GLY A 276 14.29 2.75 -10.30
C GLY A 276 13.54 1.48 -10.71
N TYR A 277 13.54 1.23 -12.01
CA TYR A 277 12.99 0.00 -12.56
C TYR A 277 14.07 -1.08 -12.65
N LEU A 278 13.77 -2.25 -12.08
CA LEU A 278 14.67 -3.39 -12.01
C LEU A 278 15.19 -3.77 -13.41
N GLU A 279 16.52 -3.83 -13.57
CA GLU A 279 17.17 -4.18 -14.84
C GLU A 279 16.69 -3.35 -16.05
N ARG A 280 16.30 -2.08 -15.83
CA ARG A 280 15.84 -1.14 -16.87
C ARG A 280 16.45 0.26 -16.68
N PRO A 281 17.77 0.43 -16.88
CA PRO A 281 18.44 1.72 -16.65
C PRO A 281 17.93 2.84 -17.58
N ALA A 282 17.61 2.53 -18.84
CA ALA A 282 17.09 3.52 -19.78
C ALA A 282 15.72 4.07 -19.34
N LEU A 283 14.79 3.20 -18.94
CA LEU A 283 13.48 3.61 -18.44
C LEU A 283 13.59 4.35 -17.11
N THR A 284 14.56 3.98 -16.27
CA THR A 284 14.84 4.67 -15.02
C THR A 284 15.33 6.09 -15.27
N ALA A 285 16.20 6.30 -16.26
CA ALA A 285 16.73 7.62 -16.61
C ALA A 285 15.72 8.55 -17.32
N GLU A 286 14.63 7.99 -17.86
CA GLU A 286 13.55 8.76 -18.49
C GLU A 286 12.58 9.39 -17.47
N ARG A 287 12.52 8.85 -16.25
CA ARG A 287 11.56 9.24 -15.20
C ARG A 287 12.15 10.20 -14.18
#